data_AF-A0A3A9T5T2-F1
#
_entry.id   AF-A0A3A9T5T2-F1
#
_cell.length_a   1.000
_cell.length_b   1.000
_cell.length_c   1.000
_cell.angle_alpha   90.00
_cell.angle_beta   90.00
_cell.angle_gamma   90.00
#
_symmetry.space_group_name_H-M   'P 1'
#
loop_
_entity.id
_entity.type
_entity.pdbx_description
1 polymer ?
#
loop_
_entity_poly.entity_id
_entity_poly.type
_entity_poly.pdbx_seq_one_letter_code
_entity_poly.pdbx_strand_id
1 'polypeptide(L)'
;MKLEIDEKLVEIIQSATEKALLKLFEEHNESFYYCSLITTGEGLCPIISAWSKEALERVANESDDVEEAKYYLKWSYSETPYFAYGEEFFEDVNNVFIDRMNKLKTSEEMHREVQLRINSMEKVMHNLDAKGMFGRREQRLNIVINAEFMPPDYTNTERALRLNPQEALKEWLEEAAE
;
A
#
# COMPACT_ATOMS: atom_id res chain seq x y z
N MET A 1 -20.27 -1.95 -9.46
CA MET A 1 -20.67 -2.56 -8.17
C MET A 1 -20.11 -1.67 -7.07
N LYS A 2 -20.90 -1.24 -6.09
CA LYS A 2 -20.37 -0.44 -4.96
C LYS A 2 -19.58 -1.42 -4.07
N LEU A 3 -18.28 -1.20 -3.89
CA LEU A 3 -17.45 -2.04 -3.02
C LEU A 3 -18.06 -2.05 -1.61
N GLU A 4 -18.17 -3.24 -1.01
CA GLU A 4 -18.57 -3.34 0.39
C GLU A 4 -17.39 -2.87 1.26
N ILE A 5 -17.63 -1.83 2.06
CA ILE A 5 -16.64 -1.22 2.96
C ILE A 5 -17.21 -1.14 4.38
N ASP A 6 -16.32 -1.13 5.37
CA ASP A 6 -16.67 -0.90 6.77
C ASP A 6 -16.07 0.44 7.19
N GLU A 7 -16.93 1.44 7.42
CA GLU A 7 -16.51 2.80 7.78
C GLU A 7 -15.66 2.84 9.06
N LYS A 8 -15.88 1.91 10.00
CA LYS A 8 -15.04 1.83 11.20
C LYS A 8 -13.65 1.28 10.88
N LEU A 9 -13.56 0.30 9.98
CA LEU A 9 -12.26 -0.17 9.51
C LEU A 9 -11.53 0.93 8.74
N VAL A 10 -12.24 1.65 7.86
CA VAL A 10 -11.69 2.79 7.14
C VAL A 10 -11.14 3.83 8.12
N GLU A 11 -11.88 4.19 9.16
CA GLU A 11 -11.44 5.18 10.15
C GLU A 11 -10.15 4.77 10.87
N ILE A 12 -10.09 3.55 11.42
CA ILE A 12 -8.91 3.10 12.17
C ILE A 12 -7.70 2.90 11.26
N ILE A 13 -7.88 2.33 10.07
CA ILE A 13 -6.79 2.10 9.10
C ILE A 13 -6.29 3.46 8.59
N GLN A 14 -7.18 4.41 8.30
CA GLN A 14 -6.79 5.74 7.84
C GLN A 14 -5.98 6.48 8.90
N SER A 15 -6.40 6.43 10.16
CA SER A 15 -5.68 7.07 11.27
C SER A 15 -4.26 6.53 11.41
N ALA A 16 -4.10 5.19 11.36
CA ALA A 16 -2.78 4.55 11.43
C ALA A 16 -1.90 4.90 10.22
N THR A 17 -2.47 4.78 9.02
CA THR A 17 -1.78 5.05 7.74
C THR A 17 -1.36 6.52 7.64
N GLU A 18 -2.23 7.46 8.01
CA GLU A 18 -1.94 8.90 7.97
C GLU A 18 -0.77 9.24 8.89
N LYS A 19 -0.71 8.67 10.11
CA LYS A 19 0.42 8.86 11.03
C LYS A 19 1.73 8.27 10.47
N ALA A 20 1.68 7.05 9.94
CA ALA A 20 2.85 6.39 9.37
C ALA A 20 3.41 7.16 8.18
N LEU A 21 2.56 7.62 7.26
CA LEU A 21 2.97 8.38 6.08
C LEU A 21 3.47 9.79 6.41
N LEU A 22 2.82 10.49 7.36
CA LEU A 22 3.32 11.79 7.82
C LEU A 22 4.72 11.65 8.40
N LYS A 23 4.94 10.66 9.27
CA LYS A 23 6.27 10.38 9.83
C LYS A 23 7.28 10.04 8.73
N LEU A 24 6.91 9.18 7.78
CA LEU A 24 7.78 8.77 6.67
C LEU A 24 8.22 9.99 5.84
N PHE A 25 7.28 10.83 5.44
CA PHE A 25 7.57 11.99 4.59
C PHE A 25 8.26 13.14 5.35
N GLU A 26 8.07 13.24 6.66
CA GLU A 26 8.79 14.21 7.52
C GLU A 26 10.24 13.79 7.78
N GLU A 27 10.49 12.51 8.05
CA GLU A 27 11.83 11.97 8.32
C GLU A 27 12.66 11.80 7.03
N HIS A 28 12.00 11.55 5.90
CA HIS A 28 12.63 11.29 4.61
C HIS A 28 12.15 12.29 3.56
N ASN A 29 12.90 13.37 3.37
CA ASN A 29 12.68 14.33 2.29
C ASN A 29 13.18 13.77 0.94
N GLU A 30 12.51 12.72 0.47
CA GLU A 30 12.84 11.94 -0.73
C GLU A 30 11.70 12.00 -1.76
N SER A 31 12.01 11.60 -3.00
CA SER A 31 11.11 11.59 -4.15
C SER A 31 10.38 10.25 -4.24
N PHE A 32 9.35 10.06 -3.41
CA PHE A 32 8.51 8.84 -3.41
C PHE A 32 7.77 8.65 -4.73
N TYR A 33 7.87 7.45 -5.30
CA TYR A 33 7.20 7.07 -6.55
C TYR A 33 6.28 5.85 -6.42
N TYR A 34 6.34 5.14 -5.29
CA TYR A 34 5.44 4.02 -4.99
C TYR A 34 5.08 4.03 -3.50
N CYS A 35 3.81 3.82 -3.18
CA CYS A 35 3.34 3.68 -1.81
C CYS A 35 2.11 2.77 -1.75
N SER A 36 2.18 1.70 -0.99
CA SER A 36 1.10 0.72 -0.89
C SER A 36 0.78 0.37 0.56
N LEU A 37 -0.50 0.16 0.84
CA LEU A 37 -0.95 -0.59 2.01
C LEU A 37 -1.09 -2.06 1.61
N ILE A 38 -0.28 -2.93 2.20
CA ILE A 38 -0.17 -4.33 1.78
C ILE A 38 -0.61 -5.25 2.90
N THR A 39 -1.42 -6.26 2.56
CA THR A 39 -1.84 -7.34 3.45
C THR A 39 -1.52 -8.71 2.84
N THR A 40 -1.43 -9.75 3.66
CA THR A 40 -1.39 -11.13 3.17
C THR A 40 -2.73 -11.56 2.56
N GLY A 41 -2.76 -12.66 1.82
CA GLY A 41 -4.00 -13.23 1.25
C GLY A 41 -5.04 -13.64 2.31
N GLU A 42 -4.62 -13.88 3.55
CA GLU A 42 -5.48 -14.11 4.71
C GLU A 42 -6.06 -12.82 5.30
N GLY A 43 -5.69 -11.65 4.76
CA GLY A 43 -6.17 -10.35 5.23
C GLY A 43 -5.65 -9.97 6.62
N LEU A 44 -4.38 -10.26 6.94
CA LEU A 44 -3.75 -9.81 8.19
C LEU A 44 -3.69 -8.28 8.29
N CYS A 45 -3.22 -7.77 9.44
CA CYS A 45 -3.06 -6.33 9.62
C CYS A 45 -2.17 -5.76 8.49
N PRO A 46 -2.62 -4.70 7.78
CA PRO A 46 -1.85 -4.17 6.68
C PRO A 46 -0.61 -3.43 7.19
N ILE A 47 0.38 -3.33 6.31
CA ILE A 47 1.62 -2.59 6.53
C ILE A 47 1.87 -1.62 5.37
N ILE A 48 2.74 -0.64 5.60
CA ILE A 48 3.22 0.25 4.53
C ILE A 48 4.38 -0.41 3.80
N SER A 49 4.37 -0.29 2.47
CA SER A 49 5.52 -0.49 1.60
C SER A 49 5.64 0.70 0.68
N ALA A 50 6.81 1.32 0.60
CA ALA A 50 7.01 2.52 -0.19
C ALA A 50 8.38 2.55 -0.84
N TRP A 51 8.50 3.11 -2.04
CA TRP A 51 9.79 3.39 -2.66
C TRP A 51 9.93 4.86 -3.03
N SER A 52 11.13 5.37 -2.84
CA SER A 52 11.62 6.63 -3.39
C SER A 52 12.77 6.36 -4.35
N LYS A 53 13.05 7.33 -5.23
CA LYS A 53 14.18 7.23 -6.17
C LYS A 53 15.50 7.10 -5.42
N GLU A 54 15.64 7.86 -4.34
CA GLU A 54 16.80 7.90 -3.47
C GLU A 54 16.98 6.58 -2.71
N ALA A 55 15.90 5.96 -2.23
CA ALA A 55 15.96 4.65 -1.60
C ALA A 55 16.35 3.56 -2.61
N LEU A 56 15.77 3.57 -3.81
CA LEU A 56 16.11 2.61 -4.86
C LEU A 56 17.59 2.71 -5.25
N GLU A 57 18.10 3.92 -5.47
CA GLU A 57 19.51 4.15 -5.76
C GLU A 57 20.40 3.66 -4.61
N ARG A 58 20.04 3.98 -3.37
CA ARG A 58 20.82 3.58 -2.19
C ARG A 58 20.92 2.05 -2.08
N VAL A 59 19.81 1.33 -2.18
CA VAL A 59 19.79 -0.15 -2.05
C VAL A 59 20.45 -0.81 -3.25
N ALA A 60 20.16 -0.35 -4.48
CA ALA A 60 20.73 -0.97 -5.68
C ALA A 60 22.26 -0.79 -5.78
N ASN A 61 22.81 0.29 -5.24
CA ASN A 61 24.27 0.53 -5.22
C ASN A 61 25.04 -0.42 -4.29
N GLU A 62 24.35 -1.27 -3.51
CA GLU A 62 24.98 -2.34 -2.72
C GLU A 62 25.25 -3.61 -3.55
N SER A 63 24.69 -3.70 -4.77
CA SER A 63 24.87 -4.82 -5.71
C SER A 63 26.08 -4.61 -6.64
N ASP A 64 26.68 -5.71 -7.09
CA ASP A 64 27.72 -5.69 -8.13
C ASP A 64 27.15 -5.25 -9.50
N ASP A 65 25.92 -5.67 -9.81
CA ASP A 65 25.15 -5.18 -10.96
C ASP A 65 24.01 -4.28 -10.48
N VAL A 66 24.24 -2.97 -10.56
CA VAL A 66 23.33 -1.93 -10.07
C VAL A 66 22.07 -1.84 -10.94
N GLU A 67 22.18 -2.03 -12.25
CA GLU A 67 21.04 -1.86 -13.15
C GLU A 67 20.12 -3.09 -13.10
N GLU A 68 20.68 -4.29 -13.01
CA GLU A 68 19.90 -5.50 -12.73
C GLU A 68 19.20 -5.39 -11.37
N ALA A 69 19.89 -4.92 -10.33
CA ALA A 69 19.30 -4.72 -9.02
C ALA A 69 18.13 -3.72 -9.06
N LYS A 70 18.29 -2.57 -9.72
CA LYS A 70 17.19 -1.60 -9.89
C LYS A 70 15.96 -2.24 -10.55
N TYR A 71 16.16 -3.04 -11.60
CA TYR A 71 15.08 -3.71 -12.31
C TYR A 71 14.23 -4.60 -11.38
N TYR A 72 14.86 -5.40 -10.52
CA TYR A 72 14.14 -6.28 -9.60
C TYR A 72 13.59 -5.57 -8.35
N LEU A 73 14.25 -4.51 -7.87
CA LEU A 73 13.89 -3.85 -6.62
C LEU A 73 12.78 -2.81 -6.78
N LYS A 74 12.71 -2.13 -7.92
CA LYS A 74 11.92 -0.89 -8.12
C LYS A 74 10.47 -0.97 -7.65
N TRP A 75 9.81 -2.10 -7.82
CA TRP A 75 8.42 -2.32 -7.42
C TRP A 75 8.26 -3.42 -6.38
N SER A 76 9.38 -3.89 -5.80
CA SER A 76 9.33 -4.93 -4.79
C SER A 76 8.63 -4.42 -3.54
N TYR A 77 7.61 -5.15 -3.12
CA TYR A 77 6.89 -4.80 -1.92
C TYR A 77 7.69 -5.07 -0.63
N SER A 78 8.61 -6.03 -0.64
CA SER A 78 9.32 -6.50 0.56
C SER A 78 10.75 -5.98 0.67
N GLU A 79 11.42 -5.71 -0.44
CA GLU A 79 12.83 -5.32 -0.45
C GLU A 79 13.05 -3.82 -0.20
N THR A 80 11.98 -3.05 -0.02
CA THR A 80 12.09 -1.64 0.31
C THR A 80 12.64 -1.43 1.73
N PRO A 81 13.51 -0.42 1.94
CA PRO A 81 13.91 -0.02 3.29
C PRO A 81 12.76 0.57 4.12
N TYR A 82 11.61 0.86 3.51
CA TYR A 82 10.40 1.37 4.16
C TYR A 82 9.31 0.29 4.33
N PHE A 83 9.70 -0.99 4.30
CA PHE A 83 8.81 -2.11 4.61
C PHE A 83 8.34 -2.04 6.06
N ALA A 84 7.03 -2.15 6.28
CA ALA A 84 6.39 -2.04 7.59
C ALA A 84 6.71 -0.72 8.34
N TYR A 85 6.99 0.35 7.59
CA TYR A 85 7.30 1.63 8.20
C TYR A 85 6.09 2.18 9.00
N GLY A 86 6.34 2.56 10.25
CA GLY A 86 5.30 3.07 11.15
C GLY A 86 4.36 1.98 11.68
N GLU A 87 4.78 0.71 11.71
CA GLU A 87 3.98 -0.41 12.23
C GLU A 87 3.45 -0.17 13.66
N GLU A 88 4.14 0.65 14.46
CA GLU A 88 3.69 1.01 15.79
C GLU A 88 2.32 1.72 15.80
N PHE A 89 1.93 2.36 14.69
CA PHE A 89 0.62 3.02 14.57
C PHE A 89 -0.51 2.04 14.23
N PHE A 90 -0.19 0.80 13.86
CA PHE A 90 -1.16 -0.22 13.43
C PHE A 90 -1.57 -1.18 14.56
N GLU A 91 -1.08 -1.02 15.79
CA GLU A 91 -1.41 -1.89 16.92
C GLU A 91 -2.94 -2.02 17.14
N ASP A 92 -3.66 -0.91 17.15
CA ASP A 92 -5.12 -0.89 17.30
C ASP A 92 -5.84 -1.58 16.12
N VAL A 93 -5.31 -1.39 14.91
CA VAL A 93 -5.83 -2.05 13.70
C VAL A 93 -5.68 -3.56 13.83
N ASN A 94 -4.50 -4.02 14.25
CA ASN A 94 -4.20 -5.43 14.45
C ASN A 94 -5.11 -6.06 15.51
N ASN A 95 -5.31 -5.38 16.65
CA ASN A 95 -6.21 -5.82 17.70
C ASN A 95 -7.65 -6.00 17.21
N VAL A 96 -8.17 -5.04 16.44
CA VAL A 96 -9.50 -5.13 15.82
C VAL A 96 -9.56 -6.27 14.81
N PHE A 97 -8.52 -6.46 13.99
CA PHE A 97 -8.48 -7.52 12.99
C PHE A 97 -8.48 -8.91 13.63
N ILE A 98 -7.71 -9.11 14.68
CA ILE A 98 -7.66 -10.37 15.45
C ILE A 98 -9.00 -10.65 16.11
N ASP A 99 -9.58 -9.68 16.81
CA ASP A 99 -10.89 -9.84 17.47
C ASP A 99 -12.02 -10.19 16.48
N ARG A 100 -12.01 -9.56 15.30
CA ARG A 100 -12.98 -9.86 14.23
C ARG A 100 -12.77 -11.27 13.68
N MET A 101 -11.53 -11.67 13.35
CA MET A 101 -11.24 -13.01 12.82
C MET A 101 -11.64 -14.11 13.80
N ASN A 102 -11.39 -13.92 15.10
CA ASN A 102 -11.72 -14.90 16.14
C ASN A 102 -13.23 -15.16 16.30
N LYS A 103 -14.08 -14.27 15.77
CA LYS A 103 -15.55 -14.40 15.83
C LYS A 103 -16.12 -15.16 14.63
N LEU A 104 -15.35 -15.30 13.55
CA LEU A 104 -15.79 -15.95 12.32
C LEU A 104 -15.74 -17.47 12.49
N LYS A 105 -16.72 -18.19 11.92
CA LYS A 105 -16.86 -19.64 12.09
C LYS A 105 -16.77 -20.41 10.79
N THR A 106 -16.95 -19.73 9.67
CA THR A 106 -17.03 -20.33 8.34
C THR A 106 -16.03 -19.69 7.38
N SER A 107 -15.63 -20.44 6.35
CA SER A 107 -14.75 -19.92 5.30
C SER A 107 -15.39 -18.80 4.49
N GLU A 108 -16.71 -18.79 4.33
CA GLU A 108 -17.44 -17.73 3.62
C GLU A 108 -17.43 -16.41 4.40
N GLU A 109 -17.61 -16.47 5.72
CA GLU A 109 -17.45 -15.30 6.60
C GLU A 109 -16.03 -14.76 6.56
N MET A 110 -15.02 -15.65 6.59
CA MET A 110 -13.60 -15.26 6.49
C MET A 110 -13.32 -14.58 5.15
N HIS A 111 -13.77 -15.16 4.04
CA HIS A 111 -13.60 -14.57 2.72
C HIS A 111 -14.24 -13.17 2.64
N ARG A 112 -15.47 -13.01 3.14
CA ARG A 112 -16.15 -11.71 3.16
C ARG A 112 -15.40 -10.69 4.01
N GLU A 113 -14.88 -11.08 5.18
CA GLU A 113 -14.08 -10.20 6.04
C GLU A 113 -12.78 -9.76 5.35
N VAL A 114 -12.08 -10.67 4.67
CA VAL A 114 -10.87 -10.32 3.89
C VAL A 114 -11.20 -9.33 2.78
N GLN A 115 -12.30 -9.54 2.04
CA GLN A 115 -12.76 -8.59 1.02
C GLN A 115 -13.13 -7.22 1.61
N LEU A 116 -13.77 -7.21 2.78
CA LEU A 116 -14.11 -5.97 3.49
C LEU A 116 -12.86 -5.18 3.91
N ARG A 117 -11.80 -5.88 4.36
CA ARG A 117 -10.51 -5.28 4.74
C ARG A 117 -9.82 -4.62 3.55
N ILE A 118 -9.63 -5.35 2.45
CA ILE A 118 -8.93 -4.82 1.28
C ILE A 118 -9.71 -3.66 0.62
N ASN A 119 -11.05 -3.75 0.57
CA ASN A 119 -11.88 -2.63 0.08
C ASN A 119 -11.78 -1.41 1.00
N SER A 120 -11.69 -1.63 2.32
CA SER A 120 -11.49 -0.54 3.28
C SER A 120 -10.10 0.09 3.12
N MET A 121 -9.05 -0.71 2.89
CA MET A 121 -7.70 -0.21 2.56
C MET A 121 -7.69 0.62 1.27
N GLU A 122 -8.33 0.16 0.19
CA GLU A 122 -8.49 0.92 -1.05
C GLU A 122 -9.17 2.27 -0.78
N LYS A 123 -10.24 2.25 0.02
CA LYS A 123 -10.95 3.47 0.42
C LYS A 123 -10.07 4.43 1.23
N VAL A 124 -9.22 3.92 2.11
CA VAL A 124 -8.24 4.73 2.86
C VAL A 124 -7.26 5.41 1.90
N MET A 125 -6.66 4.67 0.97
CA MET A 125 -5.70 5.22 0.01
C MET A 125 -6.35 6.31 -0.84
N HIS A 126 -7.57 6.07 -1.33
CA HIS A 126 -8.36 7.10 -2.02
C HIS A 126 -8.59 8.35 -1.14
N ASN A 127 -8.98 8.18 0.12
CA ASN A 127 -9.26 9.33 1.01
C ASN A 127 -8.00 10.15 1.30
N LEU A 128 -6.85 9.50 1.51
CA LEU A 128 -5.57 10.16 1.73
C LEU A 128 -5.09 10.89 0.48
N ASP A 129 -5.30 10.30 -0.70
CA ASP A 129 -5.03 10.96 -1.97
C ASP A 129 -5.88 12.22 -2.16
N ALA A 130 -7.18 12.13 -1.88
CA ALA A 130 -8.08 13.28 -1.95
C ALA A 130 -7.70 14.42 -0.98
N LYS A 131 -7.04 14.12 0.14
CA LYS A 131 -6.47 15.13 1.07
C LYS A 131 -5.17 15.76 0.53
N GLY A 132 -4.55 15.15 -0.47
CA GLY A 132 -3.28 15.55 -1.07
C GLY A 132 -2.06 14.96 -0.38
N MET A 133 -2.21 13.82 0.32
CA MET A 133 -1.11 13.13 1.00
C MET A 133 0.01 12.74 0.02
N PHE A 134 -0.36 12.36 -1.21
CA PHE A 134 0.57 11.90 -2.24
C PHE A 134 0.90 13.00 -3.26
N GLY A 135 0.84 14.26 -2.82
CA GLY A 135 1.04 15.43 -3.67
C GLY A 135 -0.23 15.93 -4.34
N ARG A 136 -0.11 17.04 -5.09
CA ARG A 136 -1.21 17.67 -5.83
C ARG A 136 -0.79 17.98 -7.25
N ARG A 137 -1.73 17.88 -8.20
CA ARG A 137 -1.51 18.17 -9.63
C ARG A 137 -0.32 17.35 -10.16
N GLU A 138 0.68 18.00 -10.75
CA GLU A 138 1.89 17.35 -11.30
C GLU A 138 2.62 16.48 -10.29
N GLN A 139 2.67 16.85 -9.00
CA GLN A 139 3.33 16.01 -7.99
C GLN A 139 2.65 14.66 -7.84
N ARG A 140 1.32 14.63 -7.93
CA ARG A 140 0.52 13.41 -7.81
C ARG A 140 0.74 12.46 -8.99
N LEU A 141 1.18 12.98 -10.13
CA LEU A 141 1.50 12.16 -11.31
C LEU A 141 2.81 11.37 -11.17
N ASN A 142 3.61 11.64 -10.14
CA ASN A 142 4.92 11.00 -9.95
C ASN A 142 4.90 9.80 -8.99
N ILE A 143 3.74 9.45 -8.43
CA ILE A 143 3.62 8.41 -7.43
C ILE A 143 2.47 7.46 -7.76
N VAL A 144 2.75 6.16 -7.69
CA VAL A 144 1.74 5.11 -7.74
C VAL A 144 1.33 4.77 -6.32
N ILE A 145 0.03 4.79 -6.04
CA ILE A 145 -0.53 4.39 -4.75
C ILE A 145 -1.35 3.12 -4.90
N ASN A 146 -1.31 2.21 -3.93
CA ASN A 146 -2.13 1.00 -4.01
C ASN A 146 -2.62 0.49 -2.65
N ALA A 147 -3.63 -0.37 -2.69
CA ALA A 147 -3.97 -1.27 -1.61
C ALA A 147 -3.84 -2.69 -2.17
N GLU A 148 -2.99 -3.52 -1.59
CA GLU A 148 -2.56 -4.76 -2.22
C GLU A 148 -2.70 -5.97 -1.32
N PHE A 149 -3.00 -7.10 -1.94
CA PHE A 149 -2.57 -8.38 -1.41
C PHE A 149 -1.10 -8.58 -1.79
N MET A 150 -0.33 -9.24 -0.92
CA MET A 150 1.04 -9.65 -1.23
C MET A 150 1.08 -10.30 -2.63
N PRO A 151 1.82 -9.71 -3.58
CA PRO A 151 1.96 -10.25 -4.92
C PRO A 151 2.46 -11.71 -4.92
N PRO A 152 2.01 -12.54 -5.87
CA PRO A 152 1.11 -12.19 -6.97
C PRO A 152 -0.40 -12.19 -6.60
N ASP A 153 -1.13 -11.11 -6.89
CA ASP A 153 -2.59 -11.04 -7.03
C ASP A 153 -3.06 -10.06 -8.15
N TYR A 154 -3.68 -10.56 -9.23
CA TYR A 154 -4.16 -9.75 -10.37
C TYR A 154 -5.13 -8.61 -9.98
N THR A 155 -5.84 -8.75 -8.86
CA THR A 155 -6.78 -7.72 -8.39
C THR A 155 -6.04 -6.47 -7.89
N ASN A 156 -4.72 -6.56 -7.63
CA ASN A 156 -3.85 -5.42 -7.35
C ASN A 156 -3.83 -4.43 -8.52
N THR A 157 -3.76 -4.94 -9.76
CA THR A 157 -3.82 -4.14 -10.99
C THR A 157 -5.17 -3.41 -11.09
N GLU A 158 -6.27 -4.10 -10.76
CA GLU A 158 -7.59 -3.47 -10.80
C GLU A 158 -7.74 -2.33 -9.78
N ARG A 159 -7.15 -2.47 -8.59
CA ARG A 159 -7.11 -1.42 -7.55
C ARG A 159 -6.22 -0.26 -7.96
N ALA A 160 -5.03 -0.54 -8.50
CA ALA A 160 -4.13 0.49 -9.02
C ALA A 160 -4.82 1.38 -10.06
N LEU A 161 -5.55 0.77 -11.01
CA LEU A 161 -6.32 1.48 -12.04
C LEU A 161 -7.44 2.38 -11.49
N ARG A 162 -8.01 2.05 -10.33
CA ARG A 162 -9.05 2.88 -9.68
C ARG A 162 -8.46 4.00 -8.82
N LEU A 163 -7.27 3.78 -8.26
CA LEU A 163 -6.62 4.69 -7.32
C LEU A 163 -5.76 5.77 -7.98
N ASN A 164 -5.34 5.57 -9.22
CA ASN A 164 -4.33 6.44 -9.84
C ASN A 164 -4.80 7.02 -11.18
N PRO A 165 -4.35 8.24 -11.51
CA PRO A 165 -4.45 8.74 -12.87
C PRO A 165 -3.61 7.87 -13.82
N GLN A 166 -4.05 7.73 -15.07
CA GLN A 166 -3.41 6.87 -16.06
C GLN A 166 -1.95 7.26 -16.30
N GLU A 167 -1.65 8.55 -16.22
CA GLU A 167 -0.31 9.12 -16.41
C GLU A 167 0.68 8.64 -15.35
N ALA A 168 0.25 8.47 -14.09
CA ALA A 168 1.10 7.98 -13.01
C ALA A 168 1.39 6.47 -13.12
N LEU A 169 0.49 5.72 -13.73
CA LEU A 169 0.55 4.25 -13.77
C LEU A 169 1.37 3.68 -14.92
N LYS A 170 1.72 4.49 -15.93
CA LYS A 170 2.23 3.96 -17.20
C LYS A 170 3.40 2.99 -17.02
N GLU A 171 4.40 3.39 -16.23
CA GLU A 171 5.60 2.59 -15.98
C GLU A 171 5.29 1.35 -15.12
N TRP A 172 4.47 1.52 -14.07
CA TRP A 172 4.04 0.40 -13.22
C TRP A 172 3.23 -0.66 -13.98
N LEU A 173 2.37 -0.24 -14.92
CA LEU A 173 1.60 -1.16 -15.77
C LEU A 173 2.47 -1.95 -16.74
N GLU A 174 3.59 -1.39 -17.17
CA GLU A 174 4.54 -2.06 -18.08
C GLU A 174 5.46 -3.05 -17.33
N GLU A 175 5.79 -2.75 -16.08
CA GLU A 175 6.86 -3.45 -15.34
C GLU A 175 6.38 -4.33 -14.18
N ALA A 176 5.26 -4.01 -13.55
CA ALA A 176 4.84 -4.59 -12.26
C ALA A 176 3.40 -5.09 -12.22
N ALA A 177 2.54 -4.67 -13.15
CA ALA A 177 1.18 -5.18 -13.22
C ALA A 177 1.17 -6.68 -13.52
N GLU A 178 0.28 -7.38 -12.81
CA GLU A 178 0.03 -8.81 -12.95
C GLU A 178 -1.15 -9.14 -13.87
#